data_AF-A0A3C2C2B2-F1
#
_entry.id   AF-A0A3C2C2B2-F1
#
_cell.length_a   1.000
_cell.length_b   1.000
_cell.length_c   1.000
_cell.angle_alpha   90.00
_cell.angle_beta   90.00
_cell.angle_gamma   90.00
#
_symmetry.space_group_name_H-M   'P 1'
#
loop_
_entity.id
_entity.type
_entity.pdbx_description
1 polymer ?
#
loop_
_entity_poly.entity_id
_entity_poly.type
_entity_poly.pdbx_seq_one_letter_code
_entity_poly.pdbx_strand_id
1 'polypeptide(L)'
;MESAHYFSATPAGPFNRKPLTVELAGTTHTLQTSGGIFSPDGIDKGTAVLLAEAPSPAPTGNLLDIGCGWGPIALTLALRAPHATVYAVDVN
;
A
#
# COMPACT_ATOMS: atom_id res chain seq x y z
N MET A 1 28.49 3.51 -17.17
CA MET A 1 27.58 2.69 -16.34
C MET A 1 27.13 3.56 -15.21
N GLU A 2 25.99 4.23 -15.36
CA GLU A 2 25.46 5.09 -14.30
C GLU A 2 24.79 4.23 -13.22
N SER A 3 25.22 4.46 -11.99
CA SER A 3 24.62 3.93 -10.78
C SER A 3 23.24 4.56 -10.59
N ALA A 4 22.18 3.76 -10.79
CA ALA A 4 20.81 4.18 -10.50
C ALA A 4 20.70 4.49 -9.00
N HIS A 5 20.62 5.78 -8.67
CA HIS A 5 20.26 6.26 -7.35
C HIS A 5 18.77 5.98 -7.09
N TYR A 6 18.43 5.70 -5.84
CA TYR A 6 17.06 5.44 -5.33
C TYR A 6 16.03 6.55 -5.65
N PHE A 7 16.47 7.68 -6.22
CA PHE A 7 15.68 8.86 -6.56
C PHE A 7 15.64 9.18 -8.07
N SER A 8 15.72 8.17 -8.96
CA SER A 8 15.47 8.43 -10.38
C SER A 8 13.97 8.64 -10.62
N ALA A 9 13.59 9.79 -11.17
CA ALA A 9 12.20 10.18 -11.51
C ALA A 9 11.51 9.28 -12.55
N THR A 10 12.14 8.18 -12.94
CA THR A 10 11.62 7.20 -13.88
C THR A 10 11.97 5.83 -13.33
N PRO A 11 11.02 5.06 -12.77
CA PRO A 11 11.27 3.68 -12.39
C PRO A 11 11.77 2.92 -13.62
N ALA A 12 13.04 2.51 -13.62
CA ALA A 12 13.64 1.81 -14.74
C ALA A 12 13.17 0.34 -14.72
N GLY A 13 12.08 0.04 -15.41
CA GLY A 13 11.61 -1.33 -15.65
C GLY A 13 10.17 -1.40 -16.15
N PRO A 14 9.78 -2.44 -16.91
CA PRO A 14 8.40 -2.62 -17.32
C PRO A 14 7.49 -2.81 -16.09
N PHE A 15 6.38 -2.06 -16.04
CA PHE A 15 5.38 -2.15 -14.98
C PHE A 15 4.54 -3.44 -15.15
N ASN A 16 5.19 -4.58 -14.94
CA ASN A 16 4.58 -5.89 -15.09
C ASN A 16 3.67 -6.17 -13.89
N ARG A 17 2.37 -5.93 -14.09
CA ARG A 17 1.36 -6.23 -13.08
C ARG A 17 1.33 -7.73 -12.79
N LYS A 18 1.33 -8.09 -11.51
CA LYS A 18 1.12 -9.44 -11.03
C LYS A 18 -0.05 -9.47 -10.02
N PRO A 19 -0.82 -10.56 -9.97
CA PRO A 19 -1.87 -10.72 -8.98
C PRO A 19 -1.26 -10.82 -7.58
N LEU A 20 -1.99 -10.29 -6.59
CA LEU A 20 -1.65 -10.35 -5.18
C LEU A 20 -2.89 -10.75 -4.39
N THR A 21 -2.84 -11.88 -3.69
CA THR A 21 -3.92 -12.31 -2.80
C THR A 21 -3.50 -12.09 -1.36
N VAL A 22 -4.26 -11.27 -0.63
CA VAL A 22 -3.97 -10.87 0.75
C VAL A 22 -5.23 -10.83 1.59
N GLU A 23 -5.08 -10.91 2.91
CA GLU A 23 -6.17 -10.63 3.85
C GLU A 23 -6.07 -9.19 4.33
N LEU A 24 -7.12 -8.39 4.12
CA LEU A 24 -7.23 -7.02 4.62
C LEU A 24 -8.55 -6.90 5.38
N ALA A 25 -8.50 -6.28 6.57
CA ALA A 25 -9.67 -6.11 7.44
C ALA A 25 -10.48 -7.41 7.69
N GLY A 26 -9.79 -8.56 7.77
CA GLY A 26 -10.42 -9.87 8.02
C GLY A 26 -11.08 -10.51 6.80
N THR A 27 -10.89 -9.96 5.60
CA THR A 27 -11.45 -10.50 4.35
C THR A 27 -10.34 -10.71 3.32
N THR A 28 -10.42 -11.79 2.54
CA THR A 28 -9.48 -12.05 1.45
C THR A 28 -9.80 -11.18 0.23
N HIS A 29 -8.78 -10.52 -0.31
CA HIS A 29 -8.86 -9.69 -1.50
C HIS A 29 -7.85 -10.14 -2.56
N THR A 30 -8.25 -10.04 -3.83
CA THR A 30 -7.37 -10.20 -4.99
C THR A 30 -7.09 -8.83 -5.59
N LEU A 31 -5.82 -8.46 -5.60
CA LEU A 31 -5.32 -7.15 -6.02
C LEU A 31 -4.28 -7.30 -7.14
N GLN A 32 -3.78 -6.17 -7.63
CA GLN A 32 -2.66 -6.12 -8.56
C GLN A 32 -1.52 -5.28 -7.96
N THR A 33 -0.30 -5.72 -8.19
CA THR A 33 0.94 -5.04 -7.79
C THR A 33 2.00 -5.22 -8.87
N SER A 34 3.19 -4.64 -8.70
CA SER A 34 4.29 -4.69 -9.67
C SER A 34 5.62 -4.84 -8.94
N GLY A 35 6.62 -5.47 -9.56
CA GLY A 35 7.92 -5.73 -8.93
C GLY A 35 8.70 -4.49 -8.47
N GLY A 36 8.40 -3.32 -9.04
CA GLY A 36 9.00 -2.04 -8.61
C GLY A 36 8.35 -1.41 -7.38
N ILE A 37 7.26 -2.00 -6.87
CA ILE A 37 6.55 -1.50 -5.68
C ILE A 37 7.08 -2.22 -4.43
N PHE A 38 7.13 -1.51 -3.30
CA PHE A 38 7.54 -2.09 -2.02
C PHE A 38 6.68 -3.30 -1.62
N SER A 39 7.33 -4.36 -1.12
CA SER A 39 6.70 -5.63 -0.72
C SER A 39 5.64 -6.12 -1.73
N PRO A 40 6.03 -6.37 -2.99
CA PRO A 40 5.05 -6.62 -4.04
C PRO A 40 4.47 -8.03 -4.00
N ASP A 41 4.88 -8.89 -3.06
CA ASP A 41 4.40 -10.27 -2.93
C ASP A 41 3.48 -10.47 -1.72
N GLY A 42 3.23 -9.42 -0.94
CA GLY A 42 2.47 -9.55 0.30
C GLY A 42 2.47 -8.31 1.18
N ILE A 43 1.84 -8.45 2.34
CA ILE A 43 1.92 -7.46 3.40
C ILE A 43 3.29 -7.60 4.08
N ASP A 44 4.06 -6.51 4.13
CA ASP A 44 5.32 -6.48 4.87
C ASP A 44 5.09 -6.77 6.37
N LYS A 45 6.08 -7.36 7.04
CA LYS A 45 5.96 -7.73 8.46
C LYS A 45 5.74 -6.51 9.35
N GLY A 46 6.40 -5.39 9.08
CA GLY A 46 6.20 -4.15 9.82
C GLY A 46 4.80 -3.58 9.59
N THR A 47 4.34 -3.58 8.34
CA THR A 47 2.95 -3.19 8.02
C THR A 47 1.93 -4.09 8.72
N ALA A 48 2.16 -5.40 8.80
CA ALA A 48 1.26 -6.32 9.48
C ALA A 48 1.15 -6.00 10.99
N VAL A 49 2.27 -5.72 11.66
CA VAL A 49 2.27 -5.28 13.07
C VAL A 49 1.52 -3.96 13.23
N LEU A 50 1.77 -2.98 12.35
CA LEU A 50 1.07 -1.70 12.40
C LEU A 50 -0.46 -1.88 12.28
N LEU A 51 -0.93 -2.70 11.34
CA LEU A 51 -2.36 -2.92 11.12
C LEU A 51 -3.06 -3.67 12.27
N ALA A 52 -2.29 -4.46 13.03
CA ALA A 52 -2.77 -5.18 14.20
C ALA A 52 -2.86 -4.28 15.45
N GLU A 53 -1.88 -3.40 15.64
CA GLU A 53 -1.75 -2.60 16.87
C GLU A 53 -2.33 -1.18 16.76
N ALA A 54 -2.46 -0.63 15.56
CA ALA A 54 -2.98 0.71 15.36
C ALA A 54 -4.44 0.81 15.84
N PRO A 55 -4.84 1.96 16.44
CA PRO A 55 -6.22 2.18 16.80
C PRO A 55 -7.13 2.16 15.56
N SER A 56 -8.42 1.95 15.78
CA SER A 56 -9.40 2.08 14.71
C SER A 56 -9.34 3.48 14.10
N PRO A 57 -9.42 3.60 12.76
CA PRO A 57 -9.37 4.91 12.11
C PRO A 57 -10.59 5.76 12.48
N ALA A 58 -10.44 7.08 12.31
CA ALA A 58 -11.58 7.98 12.41
C ALA A 58 -12.66 7.56 11.39
N PRO A 59 -13.94 7.46 11.79
CA PRO A 59 -14.99 6.92 10.92
C PRO A 59 -15.37 7.84 9.75
N THR A 60 -15.02 9.13 9.83
CA THR A 60 -15.29 10.16 8.81
C THR A 60 -14.11 11.14 8.74
N GLY A 61 -14.09 12.00 7.72
CA GLY A 61 -13.03 12.98 7.50
C GLY A 61 -11.94 12.46 6.57
N ASN A 62 -10.74 13.04 6.66
CA ASN A 62 -9.61 12.71 5.80
C ASN A 62 -8.59 11.84 6.54
N LEU A 63 -8.19 10.73 5.93
CA LEU A 63 -7.09 9.86 6.36
C LEU A 63 -5.97 9.94 5.33
N LEU A 64 -4.71 9.82 5.77
CA LEU A 64 -3.54 9.95 4.90
C LEU A 64 -2.57 8.81 5.13
N ASP A 65 -2.16 8.15 4.04
CA ASP A 65 -1.12 7.13 3.97
C ASP A 65 0.03 7.64 3.09
N ILE A 66 1.22 7.82 3.68
CA ILE A 66 2.41 8.40 3.03
C ILE A 66 3.43 7.29 2.79
N GLY A 67 3.87 7.14 1.54
CA GLY A 67 4.67 6.00 1.12
C GLY A 67 3.81 4.74 1.04
N CYS A 68 2.64 4.88 0.41
CA CYS A 68 1.60 3.85 0.47
C CYS A 68 1.96 2.55 -0.26
N GLY A 69 2.98 2.55 -1.13
CA GLY A 69 3.33 1.40 -1.96
C GLY A 69 2.12 0.93 -2.77
N TRP A 70 1.81 -0.38 -2.71
CA TRP A 70 0.61 -0.92 -3.35
C TRP A 70 -0.68 -0.65 -2.56
N GLY A 71 -0.59 -0.03 -1.38
CA GLY A 71 -1.71 0.46 -0.58
C GLY A 71 -2.23 -0.44 0.55
N PRO A 72 -1.44 -1.32 1.21
CA PRO A 72 -1.97 -2.18 2.29
C PRO A 72 -2.66 -1.39 3.42
N ILE A 73 -2.07 -0.25 3.81
CA ILE A 73 -2.60 0.60 4.87
C ILE A 73 -3.81 1.37 4.36
N ALA A 74 -3.67 2.12 3.26
CA ALA A 74 -4.77 2.86 2.65
C ALA A 74 -6.03 2.01 2.40
N LEU A 75 -5.88 0.81 1.83
CA LEU A 75 -7.00 -0.10 1.59
C LEU A 75 -7.64 -0.57 2.90
N THR A 76 -6.84 -0.90 3.90
CA THR A 76 -7.36 -1.30 5.22
C THR A 76 -8.10 -0.15 5.90
N LEU A 77 -7.61 1.09 5.78
CA LEU A 77 -8.29 2.29 6.28
C LEU A 77 -9.65 2.49 5.60
N ALA A 78 -9.71 2.37 4.27
CA ALA A 78 -10.95 2.52 3.51
C ALA A 78 -11.99 1.43 3.85
N LEU A 79 -11.55 0.20 4.07
CA LEU A 79 -12.41 -0.91 4.50
C LEU A 79 -12.96 -0.71 5.91
N ARG A 80 -12.16 -0.17 6.83
CA ARG A 80 -12.55 0.05 8.24
C ARG A 80 -13.34 1.35 8.44
N ALA A 81 -13.15 2.36 7.60
CA ALA A 81 -13.82 3.66 7.67
C ALA A 81 -14.44 4.05 6.31
N PRO A 82 -15.55 3.40 5.89
CA PRO A 82 -16.14 3.59 4.56
C PRO A 82 -16.73 4.99 4.31
N HIS A 83 -16.87 5.81 5.35
CA HIS A 83 -17.34 7.20 5.25
C HIS A 83 -16.20 8.24 5.36
N ALA A 84 -14.95 7.80 5.50
CA ALA A 84 -13.78 8.65 5.41
C ALA A 84 -13.26 8.71 3.97
N THR A 85 -12.60 9.81 3.62
CA THR A 85 -11.80 9.93 2.40
C THR A 85 -10.36 9.55 2.72
N VAL A 86 -9.84 8.51 2.07
CA VAL A 86 -8.45 8.08 2.24
C VAL A 86 -7.60 8.64 1.10
N TYR A 87 -6.57 9.39 1.45
CA TYR A 87 -5.52 9.84 0.54
C TYR A 87 -4.33 8.91 0.69
N ALA A 88 -3.83 8.39 -0.42
CA ALA A 88 -2.66 7.53 -0.47
C ALA A 88 -1.68 8.15 -1.46
N VAL A 89 -0.45 8.42 -1.01
CA VAL A 89 0.58 9.08 -1.82
C VAL A 89 1.87 8.29 -1.81
N ASP A 90 2.45 8.14 -2.99
CA ASP A 90 3.76 7.50 -3.21
C ASP A 90 4.49 8.22 -4.34
N VAL A 91 5.81 8.04 -4.40
CA VAL A 91 6.67 8.65 -5.44
C VAL A 91 6.93 7.71 -6.62
N ASN A 92 6.55 6.43 -6.49
CA ASN A 92 6.74 5.39 -7.52
C ASN A 92 5.65 5.36 -8.59
#